data_AF-A0A7K5KR37-F1
#
_entry.id   AF-A0A7K5KR37-F1
#
_cell.length_a   1.000
_cell.length_b   1.000
_cell.length_c   1.000
_cell.angle_alpha   90.00
_cell.angle_beta   90.00
_cell.angle_gamma   90.00
#
_symmetry.space_group_name_H-M   'P 1'
#
loop_
_entity.id
_entity.type
_entity.pdbx_description
1 polymer ?
#
loop_
_entity_poly.entity_id
_entity_poly.type
_entity_poly.pdbx_seq_one_letter_code
_entity_poly.pdbx_strand_id
1 'polypeptide(L)'
;LDVSMDTWSYFHTCLLSIWLHRFYIYSAVAFGISLWIVIQFATARTKRKVTEPSLGVPPSSEGTADKLGNGCAPPQAQEVHVAGVKVFYGSQTGTAKRFAKALAEAVNSLNLPVEVINMGDYDPEDGLSEETSSRNICVFLVATYTEGQPPESAAWFCKWLEEAANDFRVGKSFLQGLRYAVFGLGNSAYADHYNTVGRRMDRWLWMLSASRIMTRAEGDCNVAQSKHGSIEADFEAWKGKFLTRLQALCRGEKKPCSGKCKKGSCKSSGKQSKESSDHEHGTSEHENTEAEELFETSSEEEAGGTDSVIDVEDLGNIMGHMKKAKVLLGEGVWNAHGVDHSGYQLVCFVCQFLQAKLNCLMHFALFAGYKLTGSHSGVKLCRWTKSMLRGRGGCYKHTFYGIESHRCMEATPSLACANKCVFCWRHHTNPVGTEWRWKMDQPEVILQEAIENHQNMIKQFKG
;
A
#
# COMPACT_ATOMS: atom_id res chain seq x y z
N LEU A 1 48.46 53.71 24.18
CA LEU A 1 48.35 52.37 23.57
C LEU A 1 46.98 52.33 22.90
N ASP A 2 46.88 52.75 21.64
CA ASP A 2 45.66 52.62 20.84
C ASP A 2 46.07 52.28 19.41
N VAL A 3 46.10 50.97 19.13
CA VAL A 3 46.32 50.41 17.77
C VAL A 3 45.16 49.46 17.41
N SER A 4 44.13 49.38 18.26
CA SER A 4 43.05 48.39 18.14
C SER A 4 41.85 48.86 17.32
N MET A 5 41.70 50.16 17.05
CA MET A 5 40.45 50.71 16.49
C MET A 5 40.41 50.77 14.96
N ASP A 6 41.56 50.79 14.28
CA ASP A 6 41.60 50.95 12.81
C ASP A 6 41.43 49.62 12.04
N THR A 7 41.78 48.49 12.66
CA THR A 7 41.66 47.17 12.00
C THR A 7 40.19 46.76 11.84
N TRP A 8 39.34 47.05 12.84
CA TRP A 8 37.92 46.68 12.80
C TRP A 8 37.15 47.41 11.69
N SER A 9 37.48 48.68 11.44
CA SER A 9 36.86 49.47 10.36
C SER A 9 37.19 48.88 8.98
N TYR A 10 38.45 48.48 8.77
CA TYR A 10 38.90 47.91 7.50
C TYR A 10 38.21 46.57 7.20
N PHE A 11 38.12 45.69 8.20
CA PHE A 11 37.40 44.42 8.08
C PHE A 11 35.92 44.62 7.76
N HIS A 12 35.27 45.60 8.38
CA HIS A 12 33.85 45.89 8.14
C HIS A 12 33.61 46.42 6.72
N THR A 13 34.50 47.28 6.22
CA THR A 13 34.43 47.78 4.83
C THR A 13 34.66 46.67 3.80
N CYS A 14 35.59 45.75 4.06
CA CYS A 14 35.81 44.59 3.20
C CYS A 14 34.60 43.65 3.18
N LEU A 15 33.99 43.38 4.34
CA LEU A 15 32.81 42.51 4.43
C LEU A 15 31.59 43.10 3.72
N LEU A 16 31.36 44.42 3.83
CA LEU A 16 30.30 45.10 3.09
C LEU A 16 30.55 45.11 1.58
N SER A 17 31.80 45.31 1.16
CA SER A 17 32.19 45.23 -0.25
C SER A 17 31.99 43.82 -0.82
N ILE A 18 32.35 42.77 -0.08
CA ILE A 18 32.12 41.37 -0.47
C ILE A 18 30.61 41.08 -0.56
N TRP A 19 29.81 41.62 0.36
CA TRP A 19 28.36 41.43 0.37
C TRP A 19 27.65 42.15 -0.80
N LEU A 20 28.09 43.37 -1.14
CA LEU A 20 27.58 44.13 -2.29
C LEU A 20 27.93 43.46 -3.63
N HIS A 21 29.12 42.87 -3.75
CA HIS A 21 29.55 42.18 -4.97
C HIS A 21 29.30 40.67 -4.97
N ARG A 22 28.53 40.14 -4.01
CA ARG A 22 28.27 38.70 -3.85
C ARG A 22 27.71 38.05 -5.11
N PHE A 23 26.87 38.77 -5.85
CA PHE A 23 26.28 38.25 -7.09
C PHE A 23 27.36 37.98 -8.13
N TYR A 24 28.28 38.93 -8.34
CA TYR A 24 29.40 38.77 -9.28
C TYR A 24 30.38 37.69 -8.83
N ILE A 25 30.64 37.57 -7.52
CA ILE A 25 31.48 36.51 -6.97
C ILE A 25 30.85 35.14 -7.25
N TYR A 26 29.55 34.97 -6.99
CA TYR A 26 28.85 33.72 -7.29
C TYR A 26 28.79 33.42 -8.78
N SER A 27 28.56 34.42 -9.64
CA SER A 27 28.58 34.25 -11.09
C SER A 27 29.96 33.82 -11.60
N ALA A 28 31.04 34.41 -11.08
CA ALA A 28 32.41 34.04 -11.45
C ALA A 28 32.76 32.61 -11.00
N VAL A 29 32.37 32.22 -9.78
CA VAL A 29 32.57 30.86 -9.27
C VAL A 29 31.76 29.84 -10.08
N ALA A 30 30.49 30.14 -10.38
CA ALA A 30 29.64 29.27 -11.20
C ALA A 30 30.20 29.10 -12.62
N PHE A 31 30.72 30.16 -13.22
CA PHE A 31 31.37 30.10 -14.53
C PHE A 31 32.67 29.28 -14.48
N GLY A 32 33.49 29.45 -13.43
CA GLY A 32 34.70 28.66 -13.21
C GLY A 32 34.41 27.16 -13.05
N ILE A 33 33.39 26.79 -12.26
CA ILE A 33 32.98 25.40 -12.07
C ILE A 33 32.42 24.83 -13.39
N SER A 34 31.63 25.60 -14.13
CA SER A 34 31.08 25.18 -15.41
C SER A 34 32.20 24.93 -16.44
N LEU A 35 33.20 25.83 -16.52
CA LEU A 35 34.36 25.65 -17.39
C LEU A 35 35.20 24.44 -16.97
N TRP A 36 35.37 24.22 -15.66
CA TRP A 36 36.08 23.05 -15.13
C TRP A 36 35.40 21.74 -15.49
N ILE A 37 34.06 21.67 -15.39
CA ILE A 37 33.28 20.49 -15.80
C ILE A 37 33.43 20.25 -17.31
N VAL A 38 33.38 21.30 -18.14
CA VAL A 38 33.57 21.18 -19.60
C VAL A 38 34.98 20.68 -19.94
N ILE A 39 36.02 21.18 -19.26
CA ILE A 39 37.40 20.72 -19.45
C ILE A 39 37.56 19.26 -19.00
N GLN A 40 36.94 18.83 -17.90
CA GLN A 40 36.93 17.43 -17.46
C GLN A 40 36.25 16.51 -18.48
N PHE A 41 35.10 16.92 -19.03
CA PHE A 41 34.42 16.16 -20.08
C PHE A 41 35.22 16.11 -21.39
N ALA A 42 35.90 17.20 -21.76
CA ALA A 42 36.74 17.26 -22.95
C ALA A 42 37.99 16.36 -22.81
N THR A 43 38.68 16.43 -21.67
CA THR A 43 39.88 15.60 -21.37
C THR A 43 39.55 14.13 -21.15
N ALA A 44 38.37 13.80 -20.60
CA ALA A 44 37.88 12.42 -20.52
C ALA A 44 37.57 11.82 -21.91
N ARG A 45 37.08 12.65 -22.85
CA ARG A 45 36.90 12.24 -24.26
C ARG A 45 38.23 12.05 -24.99
N THR A 46 39.29 12.79 -24.65
CA THR A 46 40.63 12.61 -25.24
C THR A 46 41.37 11.41 -24.62
N LYS A 47 41.24 11.16 -23.31
CA LYS A 47 41.80 9.95 -22.67
C LYS A 47 41.19 8.64 -23.17
N ARG A 48 39.94 8.64 -23.65
CA ARG A 48 39.34 7.48 -24.33
C ARG A 48 39.87 7.24 -25.75
N LYS A 49 40.66 8.15 -26.33
CA LYS A 49 41.23 8.01 -27.69
C LYS A 49 42.74 7.70 -27.72
N VAL A 50 43.46 7.69 -26.59
CA VAL A 50 44.95 7.66 -26.60
C VAL A 50 45.60 6.52 -25.79
N THR A 51 44.84 5.68 -25.06
CA THR A 51 45.44 4.56 -24.32
C THR A 51 45.35 3.23 -25.07
N GLU A 52 46.24 3.04 -26.05
CA GLU A 52 46.83 1.73 -26.38
C GLU A 52 48.32 1.95 -26.72
N PRO A 53 49.27 1.40 -25.95
CA PRO A 53 50.65 1.25 -26.38
C PRO A 53 50.90 -0.16 -26.94
N SER A 54 51.45 -0.20 -28.14
CA SER A 54 52.02 -1.37 -28.82
C SER A 54 53.49 -1.58 -28.42
N LEU A 55 53.91 -2.87 -28.32
CA LEU A 55 55.22 -3.48 -28.64
C LEU A 55 55.24 -4.88 -27.98
N GLY A 56 55.62 -6.01 -28.59
CA GLY A 56 56.17 -6.34 -29.90
C GLY A 56 56.17 -7.87 -30.10
N VAL A 57 56.38 -8.32 -31.34
CA VAL A 57 56.46 -9.73 -31.79
C VAL A 57 57.94 -10.19 -31.79
N PRO A 58 58.29 -11.51 -31.75
CA PRO A 58 58.55 -12.29 -32.98
C PRO A 58 58.13 -13.80 -32.85
N PRO A 59 58.43 -14.75 -33.78
CA PRO A 59 57.50 -15.21 -34.83
C PRO A 59 57.34 -16.76 -34.92
N SER A 60 56.66 -17.22 -35.99
CA SER A 60 56.53 -18.60 -36.54
C SER A 60 55.47 -19.49 -35.87
N SER A 61 54.65 -20.30 -36.55
CA SER A 61 54.67 -20.89 -37.89
C SER A 61 53.25 -21.36 -38.30
N GLU A 62 52.98 -21.31 -39.61
CA GLU A 62 52.15 -22.23 -40.43
C GLU A 62 50.74 -22.66 -40.00
N GLY A 63 49.78 -22.55 -40.94
CA GLY A 63 48.74 -23.56 -41.10
C GLY A 63 47.30 -23.10 -41.26
N THR A 64 46.94 -22.76 -42.51
CA THR A 64 45.68 -23.11 -43.18
C THR A 64 44.37 -22.40 -42.80
N ALA A 65 43.67 -22.01 -43.87
CA ALA A 65 42.42 -21.28 -43.93
C ALA A 65 41.22 -22.03 -43.33
N ASP A 66 40.24 -21.27 -42.81
CA ASP A 66 38.86 -21.38 -43.29
C ASP A 66 38.00 -20.15 -42.98
N LYS A 67 37.14 -19.82 -43.94
CA LYS A 67 36.14 -18.75 -43.89
C LYS A 67 35.03 -19.12 -42.91
N LEU A 68 34.63 -18.21 -42.03
CA LEU A 68 33.23 -17.81 -41.84
C LEU A 68 33.14 -16.53 -41.00
N GLY A 69 32.33 -15.58 -41.46
CA GLY A 69 32.14 -14.30 -40.79
C GLY A 69 31.37 -14.42 -39.48
N ASN A 70 31.70 -13.55 -38.53
CA ASN A 70 30.71 -12.91 -37.66
C ASN A 70 31.37 -11.72 -36.95
N GLY A 71 30.90 -10.52 -37.26
CA GLY A 71 31.17 -9.34 -36.46
C GLY A 71 30.43 -9.47 -35.12
N CYS A 72 31.17 -9.54 -34.03
CA CYS A 72 30.60 -9.51 -32.69
C CYS A 72 30.22 -8.06 -32.36
N ALA A 73 28.92 -7.75 -32.46
CA ALA A 73 28.38 -6.54 -31.89
C ALA A 73 28.43 -6.64 -30.34
N PRO A 74 28.71 -5.55 -29.62
CA PRO A 74 28.67 -5.55 -28.17
C PRO A 74 27.25 -5.91 -27.68
N PRO A 75 27.09 -6.68 -26.59
CA PRO A 75 25.78 -7.05 -26.08
C PRO A 75 25.01 -5.78 -25.71
N GLN A 76 23.91 -5.53 -26.42
CA GLN A 76 22.97 -4.48 -26.03
C GLN A 76 22.40 -4.84 -24.66
N ALA A 77 22.45 -3.91 -23.71
CA ALA A 77 21.84 -4.08 -22.40
C ALA A 77 20.34 -4.38 -22.60
N GLN A 78 19.94 -5.64 -22.37
CA GLN A 78 18.53 -6.04 -22.45
C GLN A 78 17.71 -5.18 -21.50
N GLU A 79 16.70 -4.50 -22.03
CA GLU A 79 15.78 -3.70 -21.23
C GLU A 79 14.91 -4.64 -20.37
N VAL A 80 15.16 -4.68 -19.06
CA VAL A 80 14.46 -5.58 -18.15
C VAL A 80 13.05 -5.04 -17.86
N HIS A 81 12.03 -5.61 -18.52
CA HIS A 81 10.63 -5.22 -18.34
C HIS A 81 9.95 -5.83 -17.09
N VAL A 82 10.48 -6.96 -16.61
CA VAL A 82 10.03 -7.66 -15.41
C VAL A 82 11.25 -8.09 -14.62
N ALA A 83 11.40 -7.58 -13.40
CA ALA A 83 12.54 -7.90 -12.55
C ALA A 83 12.35 -9.22 -11.78
N GLY A 84 11.11 -9.56 -11.41
CA GLY A 84 10.79 -10.76 -10.64
C GLY A 84 9.31 -10.88 -10.31
N VAL A 85 8.94 -11.97 -9.63
CA VAL A 85 7.56 -12.25 -9.19
C VAL A 85 7.54 -12.51 -7.68
N LYS A 86 6.63 -11.84 -6.96
CA LYS A 86 6.38 -12.10 -5.54
C LYS A 86 5.01 -12.72 -5.37
N VAL A 87 4.93 -13.90 -4.77
CA VAL A 87 3.69 -14.65 -4.59
C VAL A 87 3.31 -14.64 -3.13
N PHE A 88 2.29 -13.85 -2.81
CA PHE A 88 1.70 -13.74 -1.48
C PHE A 88 0.58 -14.76 -1.31
N TYR A 89 0.57 -15.49 -0.19
CA TYR A 89 -0.52 -16.41 0.11
C TYR A 89 -1.17 -16.15 1.48
N GLY A 90 -2.49 -16.30 1.51
CA GLY A 90 -3.33 -16.32 2.71
C GLY A 90 -4.09 -17.64 2.77
N SER A 91 -3.79 -18.49 3.76
CA SER A 91 -4.34 -19.84 3.86
C SER A 91 -4.61 -20.28 5.29
N GLN A 92 -5.70 -21.03 5.50
CA GLN A 92 -5.99 -21.72 6.76
C GLN A 92 -5.53 -23.18 6.72
N THR A 93 -5.92 -23.92 5.68
CA THR A 93 -5.66 -25.37 5.52
C THR A 93 -4.49 -25.71 4.60
N GLY A 94 -3.82 -24.69 4.03
CA GLY A 94 -2.62 -24.87 3.20
C GLY A 94 -2.87 -24.95 1.69
N THR A 95 -4.12 -24.95 1.20
CA THR A 95 -4.41 -25.02 -0.26
C THR A 95 -3.78 -23.85 -1.02
N ALA A 96 -3.98 -22.61 -0.55
CA ALA A 96 -3.39 -21.43 -1.18
C ALA A 96 -1.85 -21.43 -1.09
N LYS A 97 -1.29 -21.99 -0.01
CA LYS A 97 0.17 -22.17 0.13
C LYS A 97 0.71 -23.18 -0.89
N ARG A 98 0.00 -24.29 -1.13
CA ARG A 98 0.37 -25.29 -2.15
C ARG A 98 0.33 -24.65 -3.55
N PHE A 99 -0.71 -23.89 -3.86
CA PHE A 99 -0.81 -23.16 -5.13
C PHE A 99 0.28 -22.11 -5.29
N ALA A 100 0.65 -21.40 -4.23
CA ALA A 100 1.75 -20.43 -4.27
C ALA A 100 3.09 -21.09 -4.61
N LYS A 101 3.38 -22.27 -4.02
CA LYS A 101 4.57 -23.05 -4.34
C LYS A 101 4.55 -23.57 -5.78
N ALA A 102 3.42 -24.12 -6.23
CA ALA A 102 3.27 -24.62 -7.60
C ALA A 102 3.44 -23.49 -8.65
N LEU A 103 2.92 -22.29 -8.35
CA LEU A 103 3.14 -21.12 -9.20
C LEU A 103 4.61 -20.70 -9.20
N ALA A 104 5.26 -20.70 -8.04
CA ALA A 104 6.67 -20.34 -7.93
C ALA A 104 7.58 -21.29 -8.71
N GLU A 105 7.33 -22.59 -8.66
CA GLU A 105 8.04 -23.59 -9.47
C GLU A 105 7.86 -23.32 -10.98
N ALA A 106 6.64 -22.99 -11.41
CA ALA A 106 6.34 -22.67 -12.79
C ALA A 106 6.92 -21.33 -13.26
N VAL A 107 7.13 -20.37 -12.36
CA VAL A 107 7.82 -19.09 -12.68
C VAL A 107 9.34 -19.29 -12.71
N ASN A 108 9.88 -20.11 -11.81
CA ASN A 108 11.30 -20.46 -11.77
C ASN A 108 11.75 -21.14 -13.07
N SER A 109 10.90 -21.98 -13.68
CA SER A 109 11.20 -22.60 -14.99
C SER A 109 11.28 -21.58 -16.14
N LEU A 110 10.79 -20.35 -15.94
CA LEU A 110 10.94 -19.22 -16.87
C LEU A 110 12.20 -18.39 -16.60
N ASN A 111 13.11 -18.83 -15.71
CA ASN A 111 14.32 -18.13 -15.29
C ASN A 111 14.07 -16.73 -14.69
N LEU A 112 12.92 -16.53 -14.05
CA LEU A 112 12.61 -15.31 -13.31
C LEU A 112 12.78 -15.54 -11.80
N PRO A 113 13.35 -14.58 -11.05
CA PRO A 113 13.42 -14.71 -9.61
C PRO A 113 12.01 -14.66 -9.02
N VAL A 114 11.71 -15.64 -8.17
CA VAL A 114 10.43 -15.74 -7.48
C VAL A 114 10.61 -15.85 -5.98
N GLU A 115 9.73 -15.17 -5.24
CA GLU A 115 9.68 -15.23 -3.78
C GLU A 115 8.27 -15.61 -3.34
N VAL A 116 8.15 -16.57 -2.42
CA VAL A 116 6.86 -16.99 -1.85
C VAL A 116 6.76 -16.46 -0.43
N ILE A 117 5.75 -15.62 -0.18
CA ILE A 117 5.62 -14.84 1.04
C ILE A 117 4.29 -15.17 1.72
N ASN A 118 4.33 -15.46 3.01
CA ASN A 118 3.14 -15.53 3.84
C ASN A 118 2.64 -14.11 4.15
N MET A 119 1.36 -13.82 3.90
CA MET A 119 0.80 -12.49 4.14
C MET A 119 0.92 -12.05 5.61
N GLY A 120 0.93 -12.98 6.56
CA GLY A 120 0.98 -12.70 7.99
C GLY A 120 2.37 -12.29 8.49
N ASP A 121 3.42 -12.72 7.77
CA ASP A 121 4.81 -12.42 8.10
C ASP A 121 5.32 -11.16 7.37
N TYR A 122 4.46 -10.56 6.53
CA TYR A 122 4.80 -9.43 5.67
C TYR A 122 4.23 -8.12 6.21
N ASP A 123 5.05 -7.07 6.19
CA ASP A 123 4.63 -5.71 6.56
C ASP A 123 4.24 -4.92 5.29
N PRO A 124 2.93 -4.73 5.04
CA PRO A 124 2.48 -4.15 3.78
C PRO A 124 2.77 -2.67 3.63
N GLU A 125 2.93 -1.91 4.73
CA GLU A 125 3.17 -0.47 4.67
C GLU A 125 4.51 -0.15 4.01
N ASP A 126 5.58 -0.76 4.49
CA ASP A 126 6.92 -0.59 3.93
C ASP A 126 7.05 -1.40 2.62
N GLY A 127 6.65 -2.67 2.66
CA GLY A 127 6.98 -3.61 1.60
C GLY A 127 6.30 -3.30 0.26
N LEU A 128 4.98 -3.05 0.24
CA LEU A 128 4.28 -2.79 -1.03
C LEU A 128 4.72 -1.45 -1.65
N SER A 129 5.16 -0.49 -0.82
CA SER A 129 5.67 0.78 -1.31
C SER A 129 6.99 0.61 -2.08
N GLU A 130 7.89 -0.25 -1.61
CA GLU A 130 9.13 -0.61 -2.31
C GLU A 130 8.84 -1.31 -3.64
N GLU A 131 7.78 -2.12 -3.71
CA GLU A 131 7.39 -2.84 -4.93
C GLU A 131 6.82 -1.95 -6.04
N THR A 132 6.44 -0.71 -5.75
CA THR A 132 6.00 0.25 -6.78
C THR A 132 7.13 0.62 -7.74
N SER A 133 8.38 0.56 -7.28
CA SER A 133 9.57 0.90 -8.05
C SER A 133 10.30 -0.32 -8.62
N SER A 134 10.09 -1.50 -8.03
CA SER A 134 10.91 -2.70 -8.26
C SER A 134 10.70 -3.39 -9.60
N ARG A 135 9.78 -2.94 -10.48
CA ARG A 135 9.36 -3.67 -11.71
C ARG A 135 9.02 -5.14 -11.42
N ASN A 136 8.67 -5.49 -10.19
CA ASN A 136 8.18 -6.82 -9.86
C ASN A 136 6.70 -6.95 -10.21
N ILE A 137 6.22 -8.18 -10.19
CA ILE A 137 4.81 -8.52 -10.30
C ILE A 137 4.39 -9.20 -9.00
N CYS A 138 3.40 -8.63 -8.31
CA CYS A 138 2.85 -9.17 -7.08
C CYS A 138 1.62 -10.03 -7.39
N VAL A 139 1.66 -11.29 -6.97
CA VAL A 139 0.56 -12.24 -7.13
C VAL A 139 -0.03 -12.52 -5.76
N PHE A 140 -1.34 -12.40 -5.62
CA PHE A 140 -2.02 -12.65 -4.37
C PHE A 140 -2.97 -13.84 -4.48
N LEU A 141 -2.69 -14.87 -3.70
CA LEU A 141 -3.48 -16.10 -3.56
C LEU A 141 -4.15 -16.12 -2.20
N VAL A 142 -5.43 -15.78 -2.13
CA VAL A 142 -6.11 -15.60 -0.83
C VAL A 142 -7.36 -16.45 -0.73
N ALA A 143 -7.46 -17.22 0.36
CA ALA A 143 -8.68 -17.95 0.68
C ALA A 143 -9.72 -17.04 1.36
N THR A 144 -10.99 -17.34 1.13
CA THR A 144 -12.10 -16.81 1.94
C THR A 144 -12.53 -17.86 2.95
N TYR A 145 -12.68 -17.46 4.21
CA TYR A 145 -13.07 -18.32 5.31
C TYR A 145 -14.46 -17.92 5.85
N THR A 146 -14.77 -18.35 7.08
CA THR A 146 -16.05 -18.13 7.78
C THR A 146 -16.55 -16.69 7.66
N GLU A 147 -17.85 -16.50 7.37
CA GLU A 147 -18.49 -15.19 7.29
C GLU A 147 -17.81 -14.20 6.32
N GLY A 148 -17.17 -14.71 5.26
CA GLY A 148 -16.48 -13.89 4.26
C GLY A 148 -15.20 -13.22 4.75
N GLN A 149 -14.64 -13.69 5.87
CA GLN A 149 -13.42 -13.14 6.47
C GLN A 149 -12.15 -13.79 5.87
N PRO A 150 -11.01 -13.07 5.87
CA PRO A 150 -9.72 -13.65 5.52
C PRO A 150 -9.28 -14.71 6.52
N PRO A 151 -8.42 -15.67 6.13
CA PRO A 151 -7.76 -16.56 7.07
C PRO A 151 -6.86 -15.76 8.02
N GLU A 152 -6.54 -16.33 9.19
CA GLU A 152 -5.71 -15.65 10.20
C GLU A 152 -4.37 -15.19 9.63
N SER A 153 -3.76 -16.02 8.78
CA SER A 153 -2.52 -15.72 8.06
C SER A 153 -2.60 -14.53 7.09
N ALA A 154 -3.79 -14.01 6.77
CA ALA A 154 -3.96 -12.82 5.92
C ALA A 154 -4.76 -11.71 6.59
N ALA A 155 -5.23 -11.91 7.82
CA ALA A 155 -6.14 -10.99 8.49
C ALA A 155 -5.55 -9.59 8.64
N TRP A 156 -4.30 -9.49 9.10
CA TRP A 156 -3.59 -8.20 9.22
C TRP A 156 -3.43 -7.51 7.86
N PHE A 157 -2.97 -8.25 6.84
CA PHE A 157 -2.72 -7.72 5.50
C PHE A 157 -4.00 -7.18 4.85
N CYS A 158 -5.11 -7.93 4.93
CA CYS A 158 -6.40 -7.50 4.41
C CYS A 158 -6.95 -6.29 5.15
N LYS A 159 -6.85 -6.27 6.49
CA LYS A 159 -7.29 -5.13 7.30
C LYS A 159 -6.51 -3.86 6.96
N TRP A 160 -5.19 -3.97 6.83
CA TRP A 160 -4.35 -2.84 6.43
C TRP A 160 -4.74 -2.30 5.05
N LEU A 161 -4.99 -3.18 4.06
CA LEU A 161 -5.41 -2.75 2.72
C LEU A 161 -6.76 -2.03 2.74
N GLU A 162 -7.70 -2.52 3.54
CA GLU A 162 -9.01 -1.89 3.74
C GLU A 162 -8.87 -0.50 4.36
N GLU A 163 -8.09 -0.39 5.44
CA GLU A 163 -7.84 0.89 6.10
C GLU A 163 -7.12 1.86 5.17
N ALA A 164 -6.07 1.42 4.46
CA ALA A 164 -5.32 2.25 3.53
C ALA A 164 -6.17 2.73 2.35
N ALA A 165 -7.05 1.89 1.81
CA ALA A 165 -7.92 2.25 0.70
C ALA A 165 -9.02 3.26 1.09
N ASN A 166 -9.43 3.27 2.36
CA ASN A 166 -10.48 4.14 2.88
C ASN A 166 -9.96 5.35 3.68
N ASP A 167 -8.67 5.39 4.02
CA ASP A 167 -8.05 6.49 4.76
C ASP A 167 -7.78 7.68 3.84
N PHE A 168 -8.46 8.80 4.09
CA PHE A 168 -8.29 10.05 3.35
C PHE A 168 -6.86 10.62 3.40
N ARG A 169 -6.04 10.20 4.38
CA ARG A 169 -4.64 10.62 4.52
C ARG A 169 -3.71 9.86 3.58
N VAL A 170 -4.12 8.68 3.11
CA VAL A 170 -3.37 7.88 2.15
C VAL A 170 -3.76 8.36 0.75
N GLY A 171 -2.78 8.82 -0.01
CA GLY A 171 -3.02 9.24 -1.39
C GLY A 171 -3.54 8.07 -2.22
N LYS A 172 -4.57 8.30 -3.04
CA LYS A 172 -5.12 7.27 -3.95
C LYS A 172 -4.07 6.69 -4.91
N SER A 173 -2.94 7.37 -5.10
CA SER A 173 -1.79 6.95 -5.90
C SER A 173 -0.72 6.17 -5.10
N PHE A 174 -1.02 5.73 -3.88
CA PHE A 174 -0.03 5.11 -2.98
C PHE A 174 0.67 3.89 -3.60
N LEU A 175 -0.05 3.06 -4.36
CA LEU A 175 0.49 1.88 -5.05
C LEU A 175 0.66 2.12 -6.56
N GLN A 176 0.78 3.37 -7.00
CA GLN A 176 1.00 3.69 -8.40
C GLN A 176 2.31 3.06 -8.89
N GLY A 177 2.23 2.19 -9.90
CA GLY A 177 3.36 1.45 -10.44
C GLY A 177 3.42 -0.01 -10.01
N LEU A 178 2.75 -0.38 -8.90
CA LEU A 178 2.61 -1.77 -8.49
C LEU A 178 1.83 -2.56 -9.55
N ARG A 179 2.38 -3.67 -10.03
CA ARG A 179 1.71 -4.57 -10.98
C ARG A 179 1.23 -5.82 -10.25
N TYR A 180 -0.05 -6.15 -10.38
CA TYR A 180 -0.61 -7.25 -9.59
C TYR A 180 -1.61 -8.17 -10.32
N ALA A 181 -1.73 -9.39 -9.80
CA ALA A 181 -2.77 -10.36 -10.14
C ALA A 181 -3.36 -10.98 -8.86
N VAL A 182 -4.65 -11.31 -8.89
CA VAL A 182 -5.35 -11.91 -7.75
C VAL A 182 -6.06 -13.18 -8.19
N PHE A 183 -5.89 -14.25 -7.41
CA PHE A 183 -6.67 -15.46 -7.49
C PHE A 183 -7.27 -15.75 -6.12
N GLY A 184 -8.61 -15.68 -6.06
CA GLY A 184 -9.37 -15.99 -4.86
C GLY A 184 -9.67 -17.48 -4.78
N LEU A 185 -9.54 -18.06 -3.58
CA LEU A 185 -10.02 -19.40 -3.28
C LEU A 185 -11.31 -19.27 -2.47
N GLY A 186 -12.40 -19.80 -3.00
CA GLY A 186 -13.72 -19.77 -2.37
C GLY A 186 -14.50 -21.05 -2.60
N ASN A 187 -15.72 -21.09 -2.11
CA ASN A 187 -16.65 -22.19 -2.30
C ASN A 187 -18.06 -21.62 -2.53
N SER A 188 -18.63 -21.82 -3.71
CA SER A 188 -19.94 -21.27 -4.09
C SER A 188 -21.10 -21.87 -3.32
N ALA A 189 -20.89 -22.97 -2.58
CA ALA A 189 -21.85 -23.46 -1.59
C ALA A 189 -22.15 -22.40 -0.50
N TYR A 190 -21.24 -21.45 -0.29
CA TYR A 190 -21.46 -20.27 0.57
C TYR A 190 -21.76 -19.05 -0.30
N ALA A 191 -22.98 -19.01 -0.87
CA ALA A 191 -23.38 -18.01 -1.87
C ALA A 191 -23.12 -16.56 -1.43
N ASP A 192 -23.49 -16.20 -0.19
CA ASP A 192 -23.37 -14.85 0.35
C ASP A 192 -21.91 -14.37 0.50
N HIS A 193 -20.98 -15.33 0.58
CA HIS A 193 -19.58 -15.06 0.89
C HIS A 193 -18.60 -15.68 -0.12
N TYR A 194 -19.09 -16.04 -1.30
CA TYR A 194 -18.27 -16.64 -2.35
C TYR A 194 -17.16 -15.67 -2.82
N ASN A 195 -15.91 -16.05 -2.55
CA ASN A 195 -14.70 -15.31 -2.94
C ASN A 195 -14.65 -13.84 -2.49
N THR A 196 -15.36 -13.49 -1.40
CA THR A 196 -15.46 -12.12 -0.89
C THR A 196 -14.10 -11.48 -0.62
N VAL A 197 -13.16 -12.21 -0.02
CA VAL A 197 -11.82 -11.67 0.32
C VAL A 197 -11.03 -11.35 -0.94
N GLY A 198 -11.01 -12.26 -1.92
CA GLY A 198 -10.32 -12.05 -3.20
C GLY A 198 -10.91 -10.86 -3.98
N ARG A 199 -12.23 -10.70 -3.96
CA ARG A 199 -12.95 -9.57 -4.57
C ARG A 199 -12.62 -8.24 -3.89
N ARG A 200 -12.63 -8.20 -2.56
CA ARG A 200 -12.30 -7.00 -1.77
C ARG A 200 -10.85 -6.58 -1.97
N MET A 201 -9.91 -7.52 -1.89
CA MET A 201 -8.48 -7.23 -2.08
C MET A 201 -8.18 -6.67 -3.47
N ASP A 202 -8.76 -7.25 -4.53
CA ASP A 202 -8.63 -6.72 -5.88
C ASP A 202 -9.23 -5.30 -6.03
N ARG A 203 -10.32 -5.00 -5.31
CA ARG A 203 -10.91 -3.65 -5.26
C ARG A 203 -10.00 -2.67 -4.55
N TRP A 204 -9.49 -3.01 -3.37
CA TRP A 204 -8.63 -2.12 -2.57
C TRP A 204 -7.30 -1.82 -3.27
N LEU A 205 -6.66 -2.82 -3.88
CA LEU A 205 -5.45 -2.61 -4.68
C LEU A 205 -5.71 -1.66 -5.85
N TRP A 206 -6.85 -1.80 -6.53
CA TRP A 206 -7.25 -0.90 -7.60
C TRP A 206 -7.53 0.54 -7.11
N MET A 207 -8.20 0.69 -5.96
CA MET A 207 -8.45 2.00 -5.34
C MET A 207 -7.16 2.76 -4.98
N LEU A 208 -6.09 2.03 -4.66
CA LEU A 208 -4.75 2.56 -4.39
C LEU A 208 -3.89 2.75 -5.66
N SER A 209 -4.50 2.71 -6.85
CA SER A 209 -3.87 2.87 -8.17
C SER A 209 -2.85 1.80 -8.57
N ALA A 210 -2.94 0.59 -8.00
CA ALA A 210 -2.18 -0.55 -8.50
C ALA A 210 -2.70 -1.00 -9.88
N SER A 211 -1.80 -1.48 -10.74
CA SER A 211 -2.09 -1.88 -12.11
C SER A 211 -2.35 -3.39 -12.22
N ARG A 212 -3.58 -3.74 -12.63
CA ARG A 212 -3.99 -5.14 -12.80
C ARG A 212 -3.43 -5.76 -14.10
N ILE A 213 -2.57 -6.77 -13.98
CA ILE A 213 -1.95 -7.42 -15.15
C ILE A 213 -2.88 -8.39 -15.89
N MET A 214 -3.89 -8.95 -15.21
CA MET A 214 -4.94 -9.80 -15.77
C MET A 214 -6.19 -9.77 -14.89
N THR A 215 -7.34 -10.09 -15.46
CA THR A 215 -8.60 -10.16 -14.71
C THR A 215 -8.46 -11.08 -13.50
N ARG A 216 -9.03 -10.67 -12.36
CA ARG A 216 -9.13 -11.50 -11.17
C ARG A 216 -9.81 -12.82 -11.53
N ALA A 217 -9.28 -13.92 -11.02
CA ALA A 217 -9.92 -15.22 -11.11
C ALA A 217 -10.39 -15.68 -9.72
N GLU A 218 -11.40 -16.52 -9.75
CA GLU A 218 -12.12 -17.03 -8.58
C GLU A 218 -12.18 -18.54 -8.76
N GLY A 219 -11.45 -19.27 -7.91
CA GLY A 219 -11.50 -20.72 -7.84
C GLY A 219 -12.62 -21.18 -6.93
N ASP A 220 -13.28 -22.27 -7.30
CA ASP A 220 -14.42 -22.81 -6.59
C ASP A 220 -14.17 -24.24 -6.07
N CYS A 221 -14.23 -24.43 -4.76
CA CYS A 221 -14.19 -25.77 -4.15
C CYS A 221 -15.45 -26.59 -4.43
N ASN A 222 -16.56 -25.97 -4.84
CA ASN A 222 -17.76 -26.68 -5.26
C ASN A 222 -17.58 -27.25 -6.66
N VAL A 223 -17.24 -28.54 -6.75
CA VAL A 223 -17.02 -29.27 -8.01
C VAL A 223 -18.15 -29.09 -9.03
N ALA A 224 -19.40 -29.01 -8.57
CA ALA A 224 -20.57 -28.90 -9.45
C ALA A 224 -20.73 -27.52 -10.11
N GLN A 225 -20.19 -26.47 -9.49
CA GLN A 225 -20.30 -25.07 -9.95
C GLN A 225 -18.95 -24.50 -10.41
N SER A 226 -17.85 -25.21 -10.17
CA SER A 226 -16.52 -24.87 -10.65
C SER A 226 -16.49 -24.89 -12.17
N LYS A 227 -15.86 -23.86 -12.76
CA LYS A 227 -15.76 -23.68 -14.22
C LYS A 227 -14.99 -24.81 -14.89
N HIS A 228 -14.00 -25.35 -14.18
CA HIS A 228 -13.14 -26.42 -14.67
C HIS A 228 -13.29 -27.70 -13.84
N GLY A 229 -14.36 -27.81 -13.05
CA GLY A 229 -14.72 -29.00 -12.28
C GLY A 229 -13.94 -29.20 -10.96
N SER A 230 -12.96 -28.37 -10.64
CA SER A 230 -12.32 -28.34 -9.33
C SER A 230 -11.55 -27.05 -9.13
N ILE A 231 -11.29 -26.69 -7.87
CA ILE A 231 -10.45 -25.53 -7.54
C ILE A 231 -9.02 -25.67 -8.07
N GLU A 232 -8.50 -26.90 -8.12
CA GLU A 232 -7.21 -27.21 -8.75
C GLU A 232 -7.23 -26.92 -10.24
N ALA A 233 -8.26 -27.38 -10.96
CA ALA A 233 -8.37 -27.15 -12.40
C ALA A 233 -8.60 -25.66 -12.72
N ASP A 234 -9.39 -24.96 -11.90
CA ASP A 234 -9.57 -23.50 -12.00
C ASP A 234 -8.23 -22.76 -11.80
N PHE A 235 -7.44 -23.20 -10.83
CA PHE A 235 -6.09 -22.68 -10.59
C PHE A 235 -5.15 -22.98 -11.76
N GLU A 236 -5.15 -24.20 -12.31
CA GLU A 236 -4.31 -24.57 -13.44
C GLU A 236 -4.64 -23.75 -14.70
N ALA A 237 -5.92 -23.56 -15.00
CA ALA A 237 -6.37 -22.73 -16.12
C ALA A 237 -5.94 -21.26 -15.93
N TRP A 238 -6.07 -20.73 -14.72
CA TRP A 238 -5.60 -19.39 -14.39
C TRP A 238 -4.08 -19.27 -14.45
N LYS A 239 -3.34 -20.25 -13.92
CA LYS A 239 -1.88 -20.33 -13.94
C LYS A 239 -1.35 -20.32 -15.37
N GLY A 240 -1.93 -21.12 -16.26
CA GLY A 240 -1.57 -21.12 -17.69
C GLY A 240 -1.74 -19.73 -18.32
N LYS A 241 -2.90 -19.09 -18.12
CA LYS A 241 -3.14 -17.71 -18.59
C LYS A 241 -2.16 -16.72 -17.98
N PHE A 242 -1.80 -16.91 -16.71
CA PHE A 242 -0.85 -16.05 -16.01
C PHE A 242 0.56 -16.14 -16.60
N LEU A 243 1.06 -17.36 -16.84
CA LEU A 243 2.39 -17.59 -17.40
C LEU A 243 2.50 -17.03 -18.82
N THR A 244 1.49 -17.24 -19.67
CA THR A 244 1.46 -16.64 -21.01
C THR A 244 1.51 -15.11 -20.93
N ARG A 245 0.75 -14.50 -20.00
CA ARG A 245 0.77 -13.05 -19.81
C ARG A 245 2.11 -12.56 -19.24
N LEU A 246 2.73 -13.31 -18.35
CA LEU A 246 4.04 -13.01 -17.78
C LEU A 246 5.12 -13.00 -18.85
N GLN A 247 5.13 -14.00 -19.73
CA GLN A 247 6.05 -14.06 -20.87
C GLN A 247 5.86 -12.87 -21.82
N ALA A 248 4.61 -12.50 -22.15
CA ALA A 248 4.32 -11.31 -22.95
C ALA A 248 4.85 -10.02 -22.28
N LEU A 249 4.69 -9.90 -20.95
CA LEU A 249 5.23 -8.77 -20.19
C LEU A 249 6.76 -8.73 -20.18
N CYS A 250 7.43 -9.89 -20.13
CA CYS A 250 8.89 -9.98 -20.25
C CYS A 250 9.39 -9.50 -21.62
N ARG A 251 8.60 -9.71 -22.67
CA ARG A 251 8.86 -9.21 -24.04
C ARG A 251 8.50 -7.73 -24.24
N GLY A 252 7.98 -7.05 -23.21
CA GLY A 252 7.57 -5.64 -23.29
C GLY A 252 6.19 -5.41 -23.91
N GLU A 253 5.38 -6.47 -24.12
CA GLU A 253 4.07 -6.36 -24.75
C GLU A 253 3.03 -5.73 -23.81
N LYS A 254 2.60 -4.51 -24.15
CA LYS A 254 1.48 -3.83 -23.47
C LYS A 254 0.16 -4.50 -23.85
N LYS A 255 -0.81 -4.49 -22.94
CA LYS A 255 -2.16 -4.99 -23.25
C LYS A 255 -2.71 -4.22 -24.47
N PRO A 256 -3.26 -4.91 -25.49
CA PRO A 256 -4.02 -4.22 -26.51
C PRO A 256 -5.23 -3.54 -25.85
N CYS A 257 -5.41 -2.24 -26.10
CA CYS A 257 -6.62 -1.55 -25.65
C CYS A 257 -7.82 -2.16 -26.37
N SER A 258 -8.84 -2.57 -25.64
CA SER A 258 -10.04 -3.22 -26.20
C SER A 258 -10.92 -2.27 -27.04
N GLY A 259 -10.44 -1.08 -27.42
CA GLY A 259 -11.15 -0.09 -28.22
C GLY A 259 -12.41 0.52 -27.57
N LYS A 260 -12.97 -0.11 -26.53
CA LYS A 260 -14.18 0.31 -25.81
C LYS A 260 -13.89 1.34 -24.71
N CYS A 261 -12.98 2.27 -24.94
CA CYS A 261 -12.74 3.38 -24.03
C CYS A 261 -13.86 4.43 -24.22
N LYS A 262 -14.89 4.40 -23.37
CA LYS A 262 -15.88 5.49 -23.24
C LYS A 262 -15.20 6.72 -22.60
N LYS A 263 -14.44 7.44 -23.43
CA LYS A 263 -13.93 8.83 -23.34
C LYS A 263 -12.56 8.86 -24.01
N GLY A 264 -12.52 9.47 -25.19
CA GLY A 264 -11.40 9.46 -26.12
C GLY A 264 -10.15 10.15 -25.58
N SER A 265 -9.21 9.35 -25.08
CA SER A 265 -7.82 9.77 -24.87
C SER A 265 -6.89 8.55 -24.94
N CYS A 266 -6.93 7.84 -26.06
CA CYS A 266 -5.90 6.87 -26.41
C CYS A 266 -5.13 7.42 -27.61
N LYS A 267 -4.19 8.33 -27.38
CA LYS A 267 -3.23 8.72 -28.43
C LYS A 267 -2.16 7.63 -28.51
N SER A 268 -2.35 6.63 -29.36
CA SER A 268 -1.23 5.91 -29.97
C SER A 268 -0.81 6.70 -31.21
N SER A 269 0.38 7.30 -31.16
CA SER A 269 0.99 7.92 -32.34
C SER A 269 1.47 6.83 -33.31
N GLY A 270 1.02 6.83 -34.56
CA GLY A 270 1.68 6.01 -35.59
C GLY A 270 0.90 5.69 -36.86
N LYS A 271 0.78 6.69 -37.75
CA LYS A 271 0.78 6.63 -39.24
C LYS A 271 -0.34 5.93 -40.05
N GLN A 272 -1.07 6.81 -40.76
CA GLN A 272 -1.38 6.87 -42.21
C GLN A 272 -2.42 5.92 -42.85
N SER A 273 -3.66 6.41 -42.88
CA SER A 273 -4.51 6.67 -44.06
C SER A 273 -4.50 5.70 -45.26
N LYS A 274 -5.66 5.09 -45.52
CA LYS A 274 -6.34 5.14 -46.83
C LYS A 274 -7.82 4.73 -46.70
N GLU A 275 -8.71 5.63 -47.12
CA GLU A 275 -10.13 5.40 -47.36
C GLU A 275 -10.36 4.59 -48.65
N SER A 276 -11.38 3.72 -48.65
CA SER A 276 -12.34 3.59 -49.76
C SER A 276 -13.56 2.72 -49.37
N SER A 277 -14.69 3.41 -49.29
CA SER A 277 -16.11 3.12 -49.58
C SER A 277 -16.64 1.75 -50.08
N ASP A 278 -17.88 1.50 -49.61
CA ASP A 278 -19.08 0.94 -50.27
C ASP A 278 -19.58 -0.53 -50.07
N HIS A 279 -20.74 -0.56 -49.39
CA HIS A 279 -21.97 -1.37 -49.43
C HIS A 279 -22.09 -2.77 -50.10
N GLU A 280 -22.60 -3.69 -49.27
CA GLU A 280 -23.75 -4.63 -49.40
C GLU A 280 -23.80 -5.78 -50.44
N HIS A 281 -23.87 -7.02 -49.91
CA HIS A 281 -25.06 -7.92 -49.85
C HIS A 281 -24.72 -9.40 -50.16
N GLY A 282 -25.29 -10.34 -49.39
CA GLY A 282 -25.57 -11.72 -49.84
C GLY A 282 -24.82 -12.90 -49.21
N THR A 283 -25.28 -13.32 -48.02
CA THR A 283 -25.50 -14.71 -47.52
C THR A 283 -24.81 -15.94 -48.15
N SER A 284 -24.08 -16.73 -47.33
CA SER A 284 -24.40 -18.11 -46.90
C SER A 284 -23.37 -18.63 -45.87
N GLU A 285 -23.77 -18.85 -44.61
CA GLU A 285 -23.96 -20.17 -43.96
C GLU A 285 -22.73 -21.11 -43.90
N HIS A 286 -22.03 -21.12 -42.76
CA HIS A 286 -22.02 -22.30 -41.88
C HIS A 286 -21.51 -21.97 -40.46
N GLU A 287 -22.13 -22.66 -39.52
CA GLU A 287 -22.11 -22.57 -38.06
C GLU A 287 -20.72 -22.59 -37.40
N ASN A 288 -20.58 -21.81 -36.33
CA ASN A 288 -20.10 -22.34 -35.05
C ASN A 288 -20.67 -21.50 -33.91
N THR A 289 -21.56 -22.15 -33.18
CA THR A 289 -22.28 -21.72 -31.99
C THR A 289 -21.34 -21.74 -30.80
N GLU A 290 -21.17 -20.62 -30.09
CA GLU A 290 -21.07 -20.60 -28.63
C GLU A 290 -21.31 -19.17 -28.15
N ALA A 291 -22.35 -19.05 -27.34
CA ALA A 291 -23.04 -17.81 -27.01
C ALA A 291 -22.22 -16.96 -26.03
N GLU A 292 -21.94 -15.72 -26.43
CA GLU A 292 -21.80 -14.60 -25.50
C GLU A 292 -23.22 -14.24 -25.04
N GLU A 293 -23.60 -14.67 -23.83
CA GLU A 293 -24.84 -14.19 -23.24
C GLU A 293 -24.67 -12.74 -22.76
N LEU A 294 -25.47 -11.89 -23.42
CA LEU A 294 -25.94 -10.60 -22.93
C LEU A 294 -26.33 -10.71 -21.46
N PHE A 295 -25.82 -9.81 -20.62
CA PHE A 295 -26.51 -9.50 -19.37
C PHE A 295 -27.33 -8.23 -19.59
N GLU A 296 -28.64 -8.41 -19.55
CA GLU A 296 -29.65 -7.36 -19.58
C GLU A 296 -29.48 -6.40 -18.39
N THR A 297 -29.69 -5.11 -18.69
CA THR A 297 -29.79 -4.08 -17.68
C THR A 297 -31.23 -4.11 -17.17
N SER A 298 -31.46 -4.66 -15.98
CA SER A 298 -32.70 -4.40 -15.26
C SER A 298 -32.48 -3.24 -14.30
N SER A 299 -33.19 -2.15 -14.60
CA SER A 299 -33.29 -0.94 -13.82
C SER A 299 -34.26 -1.17 -12.67
N GLU A 300 -33.78 -1.13 -11.43
CA GLU A 300 -34.60 -0.80 -10.27
C GLU A 300 -33.80 0.14 -9.37
N GLU A 301 -34.47 1.20 -8.93
CA GLU A 301 -33.92 2.39 -8.32
C GLU A 301 -33.51 2.12 -6.87
N GLU A 302 -32.26 2.44 -6.52
CA GLU A 302 -31.90 2.84 -5.16
C GLU A 302 -30.85 3.96 -5.23
N ALA A 303 -31.14 5.01 -4.46
CA ALA A 303 -30.61 6.36 -4.52
C ALA A 303 -29.08 6.47 -4.62
N GLY A 304 -28.60 6.99 -5.76
CA GLY A 304 -27.28 7.59 -5.89
C GLY A 304 -27.27 9.02 -5.37
N GLY A 305 -26.68 9.24 -4.20
CA GLY A 305 -26.31 10.58 -3.72
C GLY A 305 -25.04 11.06 -4.43
N THR A 306 -25.21 11.96 -5.39
CA THR A 306 -24.14 12.76 -5.99
C THR A 306 -23.57 13.76 -4.99
N ASP A 307 -22.28 14.05 -5.14
CA ASP A 307 -21.58 15.19 -4.54
C ASP A 307 -22.41 16.48 -4.69
N SER A 308 -23.04 16.90 -3.60
CA SER A 308 -23.63 18.23 -3.45
C SER A 308 -23.40 18.71 -2.01
N VAL A 309 -23.08 20.00 -1.92
CA VAL A 309 -22.84 20.75 -0.69
C VAL A 309 -24.01 20.56 0.28
N ILE A 310 -23.72 20.08 1.50
CA ILE A 310 -24.73 19.75 2.52
C ILE A 310 -25.25 21.05 3.16
N ASP A 311 -26.56 21.28 3.04
CA ASP A 311 -27.28 22.41 3.64
C ASP A 311 -27.66 22.14 5.11
N VAL A 312 -27.82 23.20 5.90
CA VAL A 312 -27.88 23.18 7.38
C VAL A 312 -29.24 22.71 7.94
N GLU A 313 -30.20 22.33 7.09
CA GLU A 313 -31.58 22.01 7.53
C GLU A 313 -31.87 20.51 7.78
N ASP A 314 -30.96 19.60 7.40
CA ASP A 314 -31.17 18.14 7.54
C ASP A 314 -30.78 17.55 8.92
N LEU A 315 -30.37 18.38 9.88
CA LEU A 315 -30.12 17.94 11.27
C LEU A 315 -31.39 17.68 12.09
N GLY A 316 -32.57 18.13 11.63
CA GLY A 316 -33.81 18.03 12.39
C GLY A 316 -34.42 16.62 12.43
N ASN A 317 -34.33 15.87 11.32
CA ASN A 317 -35.04 14.60 11.19
C ASN A 317 -34.38 13.43 11.96
N ILE A 318 -33.06 13.48 12.14
CA ILE A 318 -32.29 12.46 12.87
C ILE A 318 -32.61 12.50 14.38
N MET A 319 -32.89 13.68 14.94
CA MET A 319 -33.28 13.84 16.36
C MET A 319 -34.68 13.28 16.67
N GLY A 320 -35.59 13.25 15.68
CA GLY A 320 -36.94 12.70 15.85
C GLY A 320 -36.95 11.19 16.10
N HIS A 321 -36.11 10.44 15.38
CA HIS A 321 -36.00 8.99 15.52
C HIS A 321 -35.37 8.55 16.85
N MET A 322 -34.39 9.32 17.35
CA MET A 322 -33.77 9.07 18.67
C MET A 322 -34.73 9.32 19.83
N LYS A 323 -35.66 10.28 19.70
CA LYS A 323 -36.67 10.59 20.73
C LYS A 323 -37.73 9.49 20.84
N LYS A 324 -38.05 8.82 19.72
CA LYS A 324 -39.00 7.69 19.65
C LYS A 324 -38.44 6.42 20.32
N ALA A 325 -37.12 6.19 20.23
CA ALA A 325 -36.44 5.08 20.91
C ALA A 325 -36.33 5.26 22.44
N LYS A 326 -36.43 6.51 22.95
CA LYS A 326 -36.38 6.81 24.39
C LYS A 326 -37.71 6.52 25.12
N VAL A 327 -38.82 6.44 24.38
CA VAL A 327 -40.17 6.21 24.94
C VAL A 327 -40.45 4.72 25.23
N LEU A 328 -39.69 3.79 24.63
CA LEU A 328 -39.88 2.35 24.86
C LEU A 328 -39.10 1.78 26.07
N LEU A 329 -38.31 2.61 26.78
CA LEU A 329 -37.46 2.18 27.90
C LEU A 329 -37.83 2.83 29.24
N GLY A 330 -39.06 3.30 29.40
CA GLY A 330 -39.51 3.86 30.66
C GLY A 330 -41.00 3.66 30.86
N GLU A 331 -41.37 2.55 31.50
CA GLU A 331 -42.46 2.44 32.48
C GLU A 331 -42.68 0.96 32.86
N GLY A 332 -42.67 0.65 34.17
CA GLY A 332 -43.03 -0.68 34.68
C GLY A 332 -42.48 -0.99 36.08
N VAL A 333 -43.18 -0.53 37.12
CA VAL A 333 -43.03 -0.96 38.52
C VAL A 333 -44.14 -1.96 38.84
N TRP A 334 -43.83 -3.17 39.38
CA TRP A 334 -44.75 -3.95 40.23
C TRP A 334 -43.98 -4.84 41.24
N ASN A 335 -44.58 -4.95 42.43
CA ASN A 335 -44.09 -5.55 43.67
C ASN A 335 -44.32 -7.08 43.80
N ALA A 336 -43.59 -7.64 44.77
CA ALA A 336 -43.97 -8.71 45.71
C ALA A 336 -43.72 -10.21 45.40
N HIS A 337 -42.88 -10.78 46.28
CA HIS A 337 -42.95 -12.09 46.95
C HIS A 337 -42.90 -13.40 46.15
N GLY A 338 -41.87 -14.20 46.45
CA GLY A 338 -41.82 -15.64 46.16
C GLY A 338 -40.38 -16.16 46.08
N VAL A 339 -39.91 -16.78 47.16
CA VAL A 339 -38.59 -17.41 47.30
C VAL A 339 -38.53 -18.66 46.39
N ASP A 340 -37.50 -18.80 45.53
CA ASP A 340 -36.48 -19.84 45.76
C ASP A 340 -35.21 -19.76 44.88
N HIS A 341 -34.11 -20.19 45.50
CA HIS A 341 -32.75 -20.51 45.05
C HIS A 341 -32.29 -20.20 43.60
N SER A 342 -31.60 -19.07 43.40
CA SER A 342 -30.31 -18.93 42.66
C SER A 342 -29.99 -17.44 42.45
N GLY A 343 -28.82 -16.97 42.89
CA GLY A 343 -28.60 -15.52 42.86
C GLY A 343 -27.21 -15.03 43.25
N TYR A 344 -26.17 -15.62 42.69
CA TYR A 344 -24.85 -14.99 42.56
C TYR A 344 -24.89 -13.77 41.59
N GLN A 345 -25.92 -12.93 41.69
CA GLN A 345 -26.22 -11.88 40.71
C GLN A 345 -26.49 -10.51 41.34
N LEU A 346 -26.53 -10.38 42.68
CA LEU A 346 -26.85 -9.08 43.31
C LEU A 346 -25.63 -8.30 43.82
N VAL A 347 -24.45 -8.92 43.86
CA VAL A 347 -23.17 -8.20 44.10
C VAL A 347 -22.55 -7.69 42.79
N CYS A 348 -23.08 -8.10 41.63
CA CYS A 348 -22.49 -7.81 40.32
C CYS A 348 -22.92 -6.44 39.75
N PHE A 349 -24.13 -5.96 40.05
CA PHE A 349 -24.70 -4.82 39.33
C PHE A 349 -24.10 -3.45 39.70
N VAL A 350 -23.61 -3.30 40.93
CA VAL A 350 -22.95 -2.06 41.37
C VAL A 350 -21.48 -2.01 40.89
N CYS A 351 -20.83 -3.16 40.72
CA CYS A 351 -19.48 -3.24 40.13
C CYS A 351 -19.48 -3.04 38.60
N GLN A 352 -20.57 -3.35 37.90
CA GLN A 352 -20.60 -3.38 36.43
C GLN A 352 -20.52 -1.99 35.77
N PHE A 353 -20.96 -0.91 36.43
CA PHE A 353 -20.94 0.43 35.86
C PHE A 353 -19.56 1.13 35.87
N LEU A 354 -18.70 0.78 36.82
CA LEU A 354 -17.31 1.28 36.86
C LEU A 354 -16.37 0.43 35.98
N GLN A 355 -16.62 -0.88 35.89
CA GLN A 355 -15.76 -1.82 35.17
C GLN A 355 -15.98 -1.79 33.64
N ALA A 356 -17.17 -1.41 33.17
CA ALA A 356 -17.46 -1.28 31.73
C ALA A 356 -16.70 -0.13 31.03
N LYS A 357 -16.37 0.96 31.75
CA LYS A 357 -15.73 2.16 31.17
C LYS A 357 -14.24 1.98 30.89
N LEU A 358 -13.55 1.23 31.75
CA LEU A 358 -12.14 0.89 31.57
C LEU A 358 -11.96 -0.09 30.40
N ASN A 359 -12.91 -1.00 30.21
CA ASN A 359 -12.86 -2.01 29.15
C ASN A 359 -13.01 -1.42 27.74
N CYS A 360 -13.87 -0.42 27.50
CA CYS A 360 -13.98 0.20 26.16
C CYS A 360 -12.71 0.95 25.75
N LEU A 361 -12.10 1.71 26.65
CA LEU A 361 -10.92 2.52 26.36
C LEU A 361 -9.68 1.64 26.23
N MET A 362 -9.58 0.59 27.04
CA MET A 362 -8.55 -0.44 26.92
C MET A 362 -8.68 -1.25 25.62
N HIS A 363 -9.90 -1.64 25.23
CA HIS A 363 -10.16 -2.33 23.97
C HIS A 363 -9.84 -1.45 22.75
N PHE A 364 -10.20 -0.16 22.79
CA PHE A 364 -9.81 0.82 21.78
C PHE A 364 -8.29 1.03 21.71
N ALA A 365 -7.64 1.20 22.87
CA ALA A 365 -6.20 1.40 22.95
C ALA A 365 -5.43 0.23 22.33
N LEU A 366 -5.82 -1.01 22.65
CA LEU A 366 -5.25 -2.20 22.03
C LEU A 366 -5.45 -2.20 20.50
N PHE A 367 -6.68 -1.93 20.03
CA PHE A 367 -7.02 -2.03 18.61
C PHE A 367 -6.29 -1.00 17.75
N ALA A 368 -6.03 0.19 18.28
CA ALA A 368 -5.41 1.31 17.56
C ALA A 368 -3.91 1.51 17.85
N GLY A 369 -3.30 0.57 18.57
CA GLY A 369 -1.87 0.51 18.83
C GLY A 369 -1.36 1.50 19.89
N TYR A 370 -2.23 1.94 20.80
CA TYR A 370 -1.84 2.74 21.97
C TYR A 370 -1.50 1.82 23.14
N LYS A 371 -0.56 2.26 23.98
CA LYS A 371 -0.45 1.78 25.36
C LYS A 371 -1.13 2.79 26.28
N LEU A 372 -2.05 2.28 27.09
CA LEU A 372 -2.75 3.10 28.06
C LEU A 372 -1.79 3.52 29.17
N THR A 373 -1.90 4.77 29.59
CA THR A 373 -1.13 5.36 30.68
C THR A 373 -2.13 5.99 31.65
N GLY A 374 -2.09 5.56 32.91
CA GLY A 374 -3.15 5.81 33.88
C GLY A 374 -4.52 5.33 33.39
N SER A 375 -5.55 6.12 33.67
CA SER A 375 -6.95 5.81 33.36
C SER A 375 -7.44 6.39 32.03
N HIS A 376 -6.69 7.31 31.42
CA HIS A 376 -7.18 8.12 30.29
C HIS A 376 -6.12 8.54 29.26
N SER A 377 -4.83 8.43 29.59
CA SER A 377 -3.75 8.91 28.73
C SER A 377 -3.29 7.78 27.83
N GLY A 378 -2.63 8.13 26.74
CA GLY A 378 -2.15 7.13 25.80
C GLY A 378 -0.83 7.54 25.20
N VAL A 379 0.02 6.54 25.02
CA VAL A 379 1.30 6.67 24.32
C VAL A 379 1.35 5.72 23.12
N LYS A 380 1.97 6.18 22.04
CA LYS A 380 2.19 5.43 20.81
C LYS A 380 3.59 5.71 20.29
N LEU A 381 4.16 4.75 19.55
CA LEU A 381 5.40 4.96 18.82
C LEU A 381 5.18 5.94 17.67
N CYS A 382 6.14 6.83 17.44
CA CYS A 382 6.14 7.65 16.25
C CYS A 382 6.19 6.76 15.00
N ARG A 383 5.44 7.11 13.95
CA ARG A 383 5.44 6.39 12.67
C ARG A 383 6.85 6.13 12.12
N TRP A 384 7.76 7.09 12.30
CA TRP A 384 9.13 7.02 11.77
C TRP A 384 10.14 6.32 12.67
N THR A 385 9.72 5.83 13.84
CA THR A 385 10.59 5.15 14.81
C THR A 385 11.28 3.95 14.16
N LYS A 386 10.51 3.09 13.48
CA LYS A 386 10.98 1.84 12.87
C LYS A 386 11.95 2.08 11.72
N SER A 387 11.61 3.02 10.84
CA SER A 387 12.46 3.42 9.71
C SER A 387 13.83 3.91 10.21
N MET A 388 13.83 4.73 11.26
CA MET A 388 15.07 5.26 11.81
C MET A 388 15.91 4.19 12.53
N LEU A 389 15.30 3.29 13.30
CA LEU A 389 16.02 2.16 13.93
C LEU A 389 16.67 1.22 12.91
N ARG A 390 16.08 1.10 11.71
CA ARG A 390 16.62 0.30 10.59
C ARG A 390 17.66 1.05 9.75
N GLY A 391 18.02 2.29 10.11
CA GLY A 391 18.96 3.10 9.35
C GLY A 391 18.42 3.66 8.02
N ARG A 392 17.10 3.61 7.81
CA ARG A 392 16.43 4.11 6.58
C ARG A 392 16.08 5.61 6.64
N GLY A 393 16.43 6.28 7.73
CA GLY A 393 16.20 7.72 7.94
C GLY A 393 15.00 8.06 8.83
N GLY A 394 14.87 9.34 9.18
CA GLY A 394 13.81 9.86 10.04
C GLY A 394 12.79 10.72 9.28
N CYS A 395 11.83 11.29 10.01
CA CYS A 395 10.84 12.20 9.44
C CYS A 395 11.44 13.56 9.04
N TYR A 396 10.61 14.46 8.52
CA TYR A 396 11.07 15.83 8.20
C TYR A 396 11.77 16.52 9.40
N LYS A 397 11.32 16.27 10.64
CA LYS A 397 11.96 16.86 11.83
C LYS A 397 13.38 16.36 12.04
N HIS A 398 13.67 15.13 11.65
CA HIS A 398 15.04 14.62 11.66
C HIS A 398 15.89 15.36 10.63
N THR A 399 15.40 15.48 9.40
CA THR A 399 16.13 16.14 8.31
C THR A 399 16.37 17.63 8.56
N PHE A 400 15.37 18.36 9.06
CA PHE A 400 15.46 19.82 9.24
C PHE A 400 16.01 20.24 10.61
N TYR A 401 15.76 19.46 11.67
CA TYR A 401 16.10 19.86 13.04
C TYR A 401 17.03 18.88 13.76
N GLY A 402 17.48 17.80 13.10
CA GLY A 402 18.32 16.78 13.72
C GLY A 402 17.62 15.94 14.80
N ILE A 403 16.30 16.04 14.92
CA ILE A 403 15.55 15.31 15.95
C ILE A 403 15.50 13.83 15.59
N GLU A 404 16.02 12.99 16.47
CA GLU A 404 16.05 11.55 16.27
C GLU A 404 14.64 10.95 16.39
N SER A 405 14.06 10.58 15.25
CA SER A 405 12.71 9.98 15.14
C SER A 405 12.54 8.71 15.97
N HIS A 406 13.61 7.93 16.22
CA HIS A 406 13.53 6.76 17.09
C HIS A 406 13.37 7.09 18.59
N ARG A 407 13.55 8.36 18.97
CA ARG A 407 13.32 8.89 20.33
C ARG A 407 12.02 9.71 20.41
N CYS A 408 11.32 9.89 19.30
CA CYS A 408 10.07 10.63 19.27
C CYS A 408 8.93 9.79 19.85
N MET A 409 8.17 10.41 20.75
CA MET A 409 7.01 9.82 21.40
C MET A 409 5.74 10.57 20.99
N GLU A 410 4.71 9.83 20.56
CA GLU A 410 3.36 10.38 20.37
C GLU A 410 2.56 10.12 21.65
N ALA A 411 2.34 11.17 22.45
CA ALA A 411 1.65 11.06 23.73
C ALA A 411 0.48 12.03 23.80
N THR A 412 -0.60 11.58 24.46
CA THR A 412 -1.77 12.41 24.75
C THR A 412 -2.17 12.27 26.22
N PRO A 413 -2.41 13.38 26.94
CA PRO A 413 -2.93 13.32 28.30
C PRO A 413 -4.38 12.83 28.33
N SER A 414 -5.10 12.93 27.21
CA SER A 414 -6.46 12.39 27.08
C SER A 414 -6.67 11.71 25.73
N LEU A 415 -7.00 10.42 25.75
CA LEU A 415 -7.48 9.71 24.58
C LEU A 415 -8.90 10.14 24.19
N ALA A 416 -9.66 10.61 25.18
CA ALA A 416 -11.01 11.09 25.00
C ALA A 416 -11.06 12.61 24.79
N CYS A 417 -11.02 13.01 23.52
CA CYS A 417 -10.93 14.42 23.13
C CYS A 417 -12.32 14.93 22.73
N ALA A 418 -12.71 16.12 23.19
CA ALA A 418 -13.94 16.78 22.74
C ALA A 418 -13.91 17.12 21.23
N ASN A 419 -12.72 17.21 20.64
CA ASN A 419 -12.51 17.60 19.26
C ASN A 419 -12.08 16.41 18.39
N LYS A 420 -12.72 16.26 17.24
CA LYS A 420 -12.31 15.36 16.14
C LYS A 420 -11.58 16.13 15.06
N CYS A 421 -10.34 16.51 15.33
CA CYS A 421 -9.53 17.28 14.37
C CYS A 421 -9.22 16.43 13.13
N VAL A 422 -9.34 17.02 11.94
CA VAL A 422 -9.03 16.36 10.65
C VAL A 422 -7.56 15.89 10.61
N PHE A 423 -6.65 16.67 11.17
CA PHE A 423 -5.21 16.38 11.20
C PHE A 423 -4.75 15.74 12.52
N CYS A 424 -5.65 15.10 13.27
CA CYS A 424 -5.27 14.44 14.51
C CYS A 424 -4.44 13.18 14.22
N TRP A 425 -3.33 13.02 14.93
CA TRP A 425 -2.62 11.74 14.94
C TRP A 425 -3.39 10.65 15.71
N ARG A 426 -4.29 11.06 16.62
CA ARG A 426 -5.23 10.14 17.29
C ARG A 426 -6.27 9.64 16.30
N HIS A 427 -6.68 8.39 16.46
CA HIS A 427 -7.59 7.71 15.53
C HIS A 427 -9.00 8.34 15.53
N HIS A 428 -9.69 8.33 14.39
CA HIS A 428 -11.00 8.99 14.19
C HIS A 428 -12.17 8.35 14.99
N THR A 429 -11.96 7.12 15.47
CA THR A 429 -12.87 6.38 16.36
C THR A 429 -12.54 6.58 17.85
N ASN A 430 -11.64 7.51 18.20
CA ASN A 430 -11.36 7.79 19.60
C ASN A 430 -12.65 8.24 20.34
N PRO A 431 -12.78 7.88 21.63
CA PRO A 431 -13.93 8.30 22.41
C PRO A 431 -14.00 9.83 22.43
N VAL A 432 -15.19 10.39 22.22
CA VAL A 432 -15.43 11.82 22.35
C VAL A 432 -16.21 12.06 23.63
N GLY A 433 -15.70 12.96 24.45
CA GLY A 433 -16.37 13.41 25.66
C GLY A 433 -16.31 14.91 25.74
N THR A 434 -17.47 15.56 25.89
CA THR A 434 -17.57 16.99 26.21
C THR A 434 -17.35 17.28 27.69
N GLU A 435 -17.43 16.25 28.53
CA GLU A 435 -17.24 16.30 29.97
C GLU A 435 -16.15 15.33 30.41
N TRP A 436 -15.39 15.73 31.41
CA TRP A 436 -14.36 14.88 32.02
C TRP A 436 -15.00 13.81 32.90
N ARG A 437 -14.77 12.54 32.57
CA ARG A 437 -15.39 11.38 33.26
C ARG A 437 -14.38 10.38 33.81
N TRP A 438 -13.09 10.69 33.69
CA TRP A 438 -11.99 9.82 34.10
C TRP A 438 -11.41 10.26 35.44
N LYS A 439 -10.67 9.36 36.08
CA LYS A 439 -9.91 9.71 37.27
C LYS A 439 -8.84 10.72 36.86
N MET A 440 -8.69 11.79 37.63
CA MET A 440 -7.60 12.74 37.40
C MET A 440 -6.31 12.11 37.94
N ASP A 441 -5.52 11.54 37.02
CA ASP A 441 -4.24 10.95 37.37
C ASP A 441 -3.17 12.05 37.53
N GLN A 442 -2.19 11.82 38.42
CA GLN A 442 -1.15 12.81 38.68
C GLN A 442 -0.25 13.01 37.44
N PRO A 443 0.10 14.25 37.06
CA PRO A 443 0.92 14.53 35.88
C PRO A 443 2.26 13.77 35.87
N GLU A 444 2.89 13.63 37.03
CA GLU A 444 4.17 12.93 37.19
C GLU A 444 4.04 11.44 36.87
N VAL A 445 2.93 10.82 37.29
CA VAL A 445 2.63 9.41 37.02
C VAL A 445 2.39 9.21 35.52
N ILE A 446 1.62 10.11 34.89
CA ILE A 446 1.36 10.06 33.45
C ILE A 446 2.66 10.14 32.66
N LEU A 447 3.56 11.07 33.02
CA LEU A 447 4.82 11.24 32.33
C LEU A 447 5.72 9.99 32.49
N GLN A 448 5.86 9.50 33.73
CA GLN A 448 6.71 8.36 34.03
C GLN A 448 6.24 7.10 33.31
N GLU A 449 4.95 6.78 33.41
CA GLU A 449 4.36 5.63 32.73
C GLU A 449 4.40 5.77 31.20
N ALA A 450 4.24 6.98 30.65
CA ALA A 450 4.33 7.19 29.20
C ALA A 450 5.75 6.90 28.69
N ILE A 451 6.78 7.34 29.41
CA ILE A 451 8.18 7.08 29.09
C ILE A 451 8.47 5.57 29.18
N GLU A 452 8.06 4.93 30.27
CA GLU A 452 8.25 3.48 30.47
C GLU A 452 7.57 2.66 29.38
N ASN A 453 6.30 2.95 29.09
CA ASN A 453 5.54 2.30 28.02
C ASN A 453 6.18 2.53 26.65
N HIS A 454 6.65 3.74 26.35
CA HIS A 454 7.35 4.04 25.10
C HIS A 454 8.64 3.23 24.96
N GLN A 455 9.48 3.20 25.99
CA GLN A 455 10.71 2.41 25.99
C GLN A 455 10.43 0.90 25.86
N ASN A 456 9.40 0.40 26.55
CA ASN A 456 8.99 -1.00 26.47
C ASN A 456 8.49 -1.35 25.06
N MET A 457 7.73 -0.47 24.42
CA MET A 457 7.33 -0.65 23.02
C MET A 457 8.56 -0.70 22.10
N ILE A 458 9.57 0.16 22.27
CA ILE A 458 10.80 0.10 21.46
C ILE A 458 11.56 -1.21 21.71
N LYS A 459 11.68 -1.67 22.95
CA LYS A 459 12.39 -2.92 23.30
C LYS A 459 11.76 -4.17 22.66
N GLN A 460 10.45 -4.16 22.40
CA GLN A 460 9.75 -5.23 21.68
C GLN A 460 10.15 -5.33 20.20
N PHE A 461 10.81 -4.30 19.64
CA PHE A 461 11.36 -4.30 18.27
C PHE A 461 12.81 -4.82 18.18
N LYS A 462 13.31 -5.54 19.19
CA LYS A 462 14.57 -6.30 19.04
C LYS A 462 14.34 -7.45 18.05
N GLY A 463 14.59 -7.16 16.77
CA GLY A 463 14.94 -8.14 15.74
C GLY A 463 16.45 -8.28 15.65
#